data_AF-A0A9P6YG13-F1
#
_entry.id   AF-A0A9P6YG13-F1
#
_cell.length_a   1.000
_cell.length_b   1.000
_cell.length_c   1.000
_cell.angle_alpha   90.00
_cell.angle_beta   90.00
_cell.angle_gamma   90.00
#
_symmetry.space_group_name_H-M   'P 1'
#
loop_
_entity.id
_entity.type
_entity.pdbx_description
1 polymer ?
#
loop_
_entity_poly.entity_id
_entity_poly.type
_entity_poly.pdbx_seq_one_letter_code
_entity_poly.pdbx_strand_id
1 'polypeptide(L)'
;MNLVAKEYVASQDPEDPGVLVLSLLAGAADELKQALLVNPHDLDGVADAIATAATMSLRRRKERWHAMMDHLRTYDINHWRRSYLDALEN
;
A
#
# COMPACT_ATOMS: atom_id res chain seq x y z
N MET A 1 -2.56 -6.12 -9.57
CA MET A 1 -1.26 -5.57 -9.12
C MET A 1 -1.16 -4.10 -9.51
N ASN A 2 -0.61 -3.23 -8.66
CA ASN A 2 -0.17 -1.87 -9.03
C ASN A 2 1.21 -1.66 -8.38
N LEU A 3 2.27 -1.68 -9.20
CA LEU A 3 3.65 -1.64 -8.70
C LEU A 3 4.04 -0.26 -8.19
N VAL A 4 3.55 0.81 -8.84
CA VAL A 4 3.78 2.19 -8.40
C VAL A 4 3.30 2.40 -6.96
N ALA A 5 2.18 1.79 -6.57
CA ALA A 5 1.70 1.84 -5.19
C ALA A 5 2.69 1.19 -4.19
N LYS A 6 3.31 0.08 -4.57
CA LYS A 6 4.31 -0.62 -3.74
C LYS A 6 5.63 0.17 -3.68
N GLU A 7 6.08 0.70 -4.81
CA GLU A 7 7.28 1.54 -4.93
C GLU A 7 7.13 2.84 -4.13
N TYR A 8 5.95 3.46 -4.15
CA TYR A 8 5.65 4.62 -3.34
C TYR A 8 5.87 4.32 -1.85
N VAL A 9 5.32 3.23 -1.32
CA VAL A 9 5.52 2.83 0.08
C VAL A 9 7.00 2.53 0.36
N ALA A 10 7.67 1.79 -0.52
CA ALA A 10 9.06 1.38 -0.33
C ALA A 10 10.07 2.54 -0.40
N SER A 11 9.72 3.67 -1.02
CA SER A 11 10.58 4.85 -1.20
C SER A 11 10.45 5.90 -0.10
N GLN A 12 9.52 5.74 0.84
CA GLN A 12 9.32 6.71 1.92
C GLN A 12 10.45 6.67 2.95
N ASP A 13 10.76 7.83 3.55
CA ASP A 13 11.55 7.91 4.77
C ASP A 13 10.78 7.29 5.95
N PRO A 14 11.33 6.27 6.64
CA PRO A 14 10.70 5.67 7.83
C PRO A 14 10.38 6.69 8.94
N GLU A 15 11.17 7.78 9.02
CA GLU A 15 11.03 8.80 10.05
C GLU A 15 9.97 9.86 9.71
N ASP A 16 9.61 10.02 8.43
CA ASP A 16 8.56 10.93 7.98
C ASP A 16 7.80 10.41 6.74
N PRO A 17 7.12 9.26 6.81
CA PRO A 17 6.57 8.61 5.63
C PRO A 17 5.26 9.26 5.17
N GLY A 18 5.04 9.35 3.86
CA GLY A 18 3.76 9.79 3.29
C GLY A 18 2.59 8.83 3.53
N VAL A 19 1.42 9.17 2.99
CA VAL A 19 0.19 8.37 3.07
C VAL A 19 -0.21 7.93 1.67
N LEU A 20 -0.35 6.63 1.48
CA LEU A 20 -0.85 6.06 0.23
C LEU A 20 -2.38 6.16 0.18
N VAL A 21 -2.91 6.92 -0.78
CA VAL A 21 -4.32 6.86 -1.20
C VAL A 21 -4.40 5.94 -2.41
N LEU A 22 -5.25 4.92 -2.35
CA LEU A 22 -5.24 3.84 -3.34
C LEU A 22 -6.67 3.46 -3.74
N SER A 23 -6.91 3.29 -5.05
CA SER A 23 -8.17 2.74 -5.52
C SER A 23 -8.42 1.34 -4.97
N LEU A 24 -9.62 1.09 -4.45
CA LEU A 24 -10.05 -0.25 -4.02
C LEU A 24 -10.06 -1.29 -5.16
N LEU A 25 -10.07 -0.82 -6.41
CA LEU A 25 -10.04 -1.67 -7.61
C LEU A 25 -8.61 -2.05 -8.02
N ALA A 26 -7.59 -1.41 -7.45
CA ALA A 26 -6.21 -1.76 -7.74
C ALA A 26 -5.90 -3.11 -7.06
N GLY A 27 -5.35 -4.08 -7.79
CA GLY A 27 -4.98 -5.36 -7.15
C GLY A 27 -3.90 -5.23 -6.05
N ALA A 28 -3.25 -4.06 -5.88
CA ALA A 28 -2.41 -3.79 -4.71
C ALA A 28 -3.21 -3.51 -3.43
N ALA A 29 -4.51 -3.17 -3.54
CA ALA A 29 -5.41 -2.96 -2.40
C ALA A 29 -5.66 -4.26 -1.60
N ASP A 30 -5.36 -5.42 -2.19
CA ASP A 30 -5.39 -6.71 -1.49
C ASP A 30 -4.19 -6.94 -0.57
N GLU A 31 -3.12 -6.21 -0.79
CA GLU A 31 -1.88 -6.33 -0.03
C GLU A 31 -1.67 -5.12 0.89
N LEU A 32 -1.94 -3.92 0.36
CA LEU A 32 -1.69 -2.64 1.04
C LEU A 32 -2.92 -2.19 1.84
N LYS A 33 -3.38 -3.03 2.77
CA LYS A 33 -4.63 -2.82 3.55
C LYS A 33 -4.63 -1.58 4.44
N GLN A 34 -3.47 -0.98 4.71
CA GLN A 34 -3.35 0.25 5.52
C GLN A 34 -3.34 1.53 4.68
N ALA A 35 -3.45 1.44 3.35
CA ALA A 35 -3.72 2.59 2.49
C ALA A 35 -5.11 3.19 2.80
N LEU A 36 -5.30 4.45 2.45
CA LEU A 36 -6.64 5.04 2.37
C LEU A 36 -7.29 4.53 1.08
N LEU A 37 -8.14 3.51 1.21
CA LEU A 37 -8.83 2.90 0.08
C LEU A 37 -10.00 3.78 -0.35
N VAL A 38 -10.04 4.13 -1.64
CA VAL A 38 -11.06 5.00 -2.23
C VAL A 38 -11.76 4.32 -3.40
N ASN A 39 -13.03 4.63 -3.60
CA ASN A 39 -13.72 4.35 -4.85
C ASN A 39 -13.40 5.49 -5.83
N PRO A 40 -12.71 5.25 -6.96
CA PRO A 40 -12.36 6.33 -7.90
C PRO A 40 -13.58 6.99 -8.56
N HIS A 41 -14.75 6.37 -8.49
CA HIS A 41 -16.01 6.94 -8.98
C HIS A 41 -16.72 7.85 -7.96
N ASP A 42 -16.25 7.88 -6.72
CA ASP A 42 -16.73 8.76 -5.65
C ASP A 42 -15.74 9.91 -5.45
N LEU A 43 -16.00 11.04 -6.14
CA LEU A 43 -15.08 12.19 -6.15
C LEU A 43 -14.95 12.85 -4.77
N ASP A 44 -16.05 12.91 -4.02
CA ASP A 44 -16.05 13.47 -2.67
C ASP A 44 -15.23 12.58 -1.73
N GLY A 45 -15.43 11.25 -1.80
CA GLY A 45 -14.62 10.29 -1.05
C GLY A 45 -13.12 10.35 -1.39
N VAL A 46 -12.77 10.60 -2.65
CA VAL A 46 -11.37 10.84 -3.05
C VAL A 46 -10.82 12.14 -2.45
N ALA A 47 -11.59 13.23 -2.50
CA ALA A 47 -11.19 14.51 -1.92
C ALA A 47 -10.98 14.42 -0.40
N ASP A 48 -11.89 13.74 0.31
CA ASP A 48 -11.81 13.50 1.74
C ASP A 48 -10.59 12.65 2.11
N ALA A 49 -10.27 11.63 1.31
CA ALA A 49 -9.08 10.81 1.52
C ALA A 49 -7.78 11.61 1.34
N ILE A 50 -7.73 12.51 0.35
CA ILE A 50 -6.58 13.41 0.15
C ILE A 50 -6.44 14.38 1.32
N ALA A 51 -7.54 15.00 1.77
CA ALA A 51 -7.54 15.89 2.93
C ALA A 51 -7.10 15.16 4.20
N THR A 52 -7.58 13.93 4.40
CA THR A 52 -7.19 13.06 5.51
C THR A 52 -5.70 12.71 5.44
N ALA A 53 -5.18 12.35 4.26
CA ALA A 53 -3.77 12.06 4.05
C ALA A 53 -2.88 13.25 4.39
N ALA A 54 -3.25 14.45 3.92
CA ALA A 54 -2.50 15.68 4.14
C ALA A 54 -2.46 16.13 5.61
N THR A 55 -3.49 15.80 6.39
CA THR A 55 -3.61 16.19 7.81
C THR A 55 -3.26 15.07 8.79
N MET A 56 -2.86 13.89 8.30
CA MET A 56 -2.58 12.73 9.13
C MET A 56 -1.35 12.95 10.02
N SER A 57 -1.54 12.78 11.34
CA SER A 57 -0.44 12.88 12.31
C SER A 57 0.71 11.93 11.95
N LEU A 58 1.96 12.37 12.19
CA LEU A 58 3.16 11.58 11.91
C LEU A 58 3.10 10.17 12.52
N ARG A 59 2.63 10.05 13.76
CA ARG A 59 2.46 8.75 14.43
C ARG A 59 1.61 7.77 13.61
N ARG A 60 0.45 8.23 13.12
CA ARG A 60 -0.45 7.40 12.30
C ARG A 60 0.16 7.07 10.94
N ARG A 61 0.90 8.01 10.33
CA ARG A 61 1.61 7.76 9.07
C ARG A 61 2.65 6.66 9.25
N LYS A 62 3.48 6.74 10.30
CA LYS A 62 4.45 5.70 10.66
C LYS A 62 3.81 4.34 10.91
N GLU A 63 2.74 4.28 11.69
CA GLU A 63 2.01 3.03 11.97
C GLU A 63 1.52 2.35 10.68
N ARG A 64 0.87 3.11 9.79
CA ARG A 64 0.37 2.59 8.50
C ARG A 64 1.51 2.16 7.57
N TRP A 65 2.56 2.97 7.50
CA TRP A 65 3.73 2.69 6.66
C TRP A 65 4.46 1.42 7.10
N HIS A 66 4.73 1.24 8.40
CA HIS A 66 5.39 0.04 8.92
C HIS A 66 4.62 -1.23 8.54
N ALA A 67 3.31 -1.25 8.77
CA ALA A 67 2.47 -2.39 8.43
C ALA A 67 2.49 -2.73 6.93
N MET A 68 2.48 -1.73 6.05
CA MET A 68 2.61 -1.97 4.60
C MET A 68 4.02 -2.42 4.22
N MET A 69 5.06 -1.84 4.82
CA MET A 69 6.45 -2.19 4.53
C MET A 69 6.78 -3.61 4.98
N ASP A 70 6.25 -4.06 6.12
CA ASP A 70 6.41 -5.42 6.61
C ASP A 70 5.74 -6.43 5.66
N HIS A 71 4.56 -6.10 5.14
CA HIS A 71 3.92 -6.91 4.10
C HIS A 71 4.78 -7.00 2.83
N LEU A 72 5.29 -5.86 2.34
CA LEU A 72 6.14 -5.83 1.14
C LEU A 72 7.45 -6.61 1.30
N ARG A 73 8.04 -6.62 2.51
CA ARG A 73 9.24 -7.41 2.82
C ARG A 73 8.96 -8.90 2.89
N THR A 74 7.78 -9.29 3.37
CA THR A 74 7.37 -10.69 3.48
C THR A 74 7.01 -11.28 2.11
N TYR A 75 6.29 -10.51 1.30
CA TYR A 75 5.79 -10.91 -0.02
C TYR A 75 6.55 -10.23 -1.15
N ASP A 76 7.88 -10.36 -1.11
CA ASP A 76 8.77 -9.82 -2.13
C ASP A 76 8.72 -10.62 -3.44
N ILE A 77 9.44 -10.15 -4.45
CA ILE A 77 9.51 -10.81 -5.76
C ILE A 77 10.08 -12.24 -5.67
N ASN A 78 10.98 -12.49 -4.72
CA ASN A 78 11.55 -13.81 -4.50
C ASN A 78 10.53 -14.77 -3.92
N HIS A 79 9.70 -14.30 -2.99
CA HIS A 79 8.57 -15.04 -2.45
C HIS A 79 7.60 -15.41 -3.57
N TRP A 80 7.16 -14.44 -4.39
CA TRP A 80 6.29 -14.72 -5.53
C TRP A 80 6.87 -15.78 -6.47
N ARG A 81 8.16 -15.65 -6.83
CA ARG A 81 8.85 -16.62 -7.70
C ARG A 81 8.85 -18.02 -7.11
N ARG A 82 9.21 -18.17 -5.83
CA ARG A 82 9.22 -19.47 -5.14
C ARG A 82 7.82 -20.08 -5.11
N SER A 83 6.83 -19.32 -4.64
CA SER A 83 5.44 -19.79 -4.53
C SER A 83 4.85 -20.22 -5.88
N TYR A 84 5.23 -19.55 -6.97
CA TYR A 84 4.78 -19.93 -8.31
C TYR A 84 5.44 -21.23 -8.80
N LEU A 85 6.75 -21.41 -8.58
CA LEU A 85 7.44 -22.64 -8.96
C LEU A 85 6.96 -23.84 -8.13
N ASP A 86 6.81 -23.67 -6.82
CA ASP A 86 6.30 -24.72 -5.92
C ASP A 86 4.90 -25.20 -6.34
N ALA A 87 4.06 -24.30 -6.86
CA ALA A 87 2.72 -24.62 -7.35
C ALA A 87 2.69 -25.31 -8.72
N LEU A 88 3.80 -25.29 -9.47
CA LEU A 88 3.94 -26.01 -10.75
C LEU A 88 4.54 -27.40 -10.58
N GLU A 89 5.33 -27.60 -9.54
CA GLU A 89 5.98 -28.88 -9.22
C GLU A 89 5.05 -29.85 -8.46
N ASN A 90 3.86 -29.39 -8.06
CA ASN A 90 2.80 -30.20 -7.41
C ASN A 90 1.58 -30.39 -8.29
#